data_AF-A0A7C1QIN3-F1
#
_entry.id   AF-A0A7C1QIN3-F1
#
_cell.length_a   1.000
_cell.length_b   1.000
_cell.length_c   1.000
_cell.angle_alpha   90.00
_cell.angle_beta   90.00
_cell.angle_gamma   90.00
#
_symmetry.space_group_name_H-M   'P 1'
#
loop_
_entity.id
_entity.type
_entity.pdbx_description
1 polymer ?
#
loop_
_entity_poly.entity_id
_entity_poly.type
_entity_poly.pdbx_seq_one_letter_code
_entity_poly.pdbx_strand_id
1 'polypeptide(L)' 'MTKLKVGPKGQITLIKKLREKFGIKPGSLVEEVEADDGILIKPIEPSLKMWKNLKEKVSKKWPPDISSVQAIQEDRTK' A
#
# COMPACT_ATOMS: atom_id res chain seq x y z
N MET A 1 -26.68 13.53 -4.47
CA MET A 1 -26.48 12.07 -4.32
C MET A 1 -26.27 11.48 -5.71
N THR A 2 -25.16 10.78 -5.95
CA THR A 2 -24.88 10.20 -7.27
C THR A 2 -25.10 8.69 -7.21
N LYS A 3 -26.00 8.17 -8.04
CA LYS A 3 -26.24 6.73 -8.16
C LYS A 3 -25.28 6.17 -9.21
N LEU A 4 -24.64 5.04 -8.91
CA LEU A 4 -23.69 4.37 -9.80
C LEU A 4 -24.20 2.96 -10.10
N LYS A 5 -23.92 2.47 -11.30
CA LYS A 5 -24.18 1.07 -11.66
C LYS A 5 -23.00 0.21 -11.24
N VAL A 6 -23.31 -0.95 -10.70
CA VAL A 6 -22.33 -1.98 -10.40
C VAL A 6 -22.07 -2.76 -11.69
N GLY A 7 -20.79 -2.96 -12.03
CA GLY A 7 -20.39 -3.76 -13.17
C GLY A 7 -20.55 -5.27 -12.91
N PRO A 8 -20.32 -6.12 -13.93
CA PRO A 8 -20.57 -7.56 -13.85
C PRO A 8 -19.73 -8.30 -12.79
N LYS A 9 -18.62 -7.71 -12.33
CA LYS A 9 -17.75 -8.27 -11.29
C LYS A 9 -17.84 -7.53 -9.94
N GLY A 10 -18.89 -6.75 -9.71
CA GLY A 10 -19.01 -5.94 -8.49
C GLY A 10 -18.24 -4.61 -8.53
N GLN A 11 -17.51 -4.33 -9.60
CA GLN A 11 -16.72 -3.10 -9.75
C GLN A 11 -17.60 -1.84 -9.87
N ILE A 12 -17.21 -0.77 -9.17
CA ILE A 12 -17.85 0.55 -9.24
C ILE A 12 -16.87 1.62 -9.71
N THR A 13 -17.36 2.58 -10.49
CA THR A 13 -16.53 3.70 -10.96
C THR A 13 -16.51 4.81 -9.92
N LEU A 14 -15.35 5.06 -9.31
CA LEU A 14 -15.15 6.24 -8.47
C LEU A 14 -15.23 7.52 -9.32
N ILE A 15 -16.24 8.35 -9.05
CA ILE A 15 -16.43 9.61 -9.77
C ILE A 15 -15.22 10.54 -9.58
N LYS A 16 -14.92 11.33 -10.61
CA LYS A 16 -13.73 12.22 -10.67
C LYS A 16 -13.57 13.06 -9.40
N LYS A 17 -14.65 13.68 -8.92
CA LYS A 17 -14.67 14.51 -7.71
C LYS A 17 -14.19 13.77 -6.45
N LEU A 18 -14.58 12.51 -6.26
CA LEU A 18 -14.14 11.72 -5.10
C LEU A 18 -12.69 11.29 -5.25
N ARG A 19 -12.29 10.85 -6.45
CA ARG A 19 -10.89 10.48 -6.73
C ARG A 19 -9.93 11.63 -6.45
N GLU A 20 -10.25 12.83 -6.92
CA GLU A 20 -9.43 14.03 -6.69
C GLU A 20 -9.40 14.42 -5.21
N LYS A 21 -10.56 14.40 -4.52
CA LYS A 21 -10.66 14.74 -3.09
C LYS A 21 -9.80 13.82 -2.21
N PHE A 22 -9.75 12.53 -2.54
CA PHE A 22 -9.02 11.53 -1.76
C PHE A 22 -7.67 11.13 -2.38
N GLY A 23 -7.21 11.84 -3.42
CA GLY A 23 -5.91 11.60 -4.05
C GLY A 23 -5.77 10.24 -4.75
N ILE A 24 -6.88 9.58 -5.10
CA ILE A 24 -6.88 8.25 -5.72
C ILE A 24 -6.57 8.38 -7.21
N LYS A 25 -5.42 7.83 -7.63
CA LYS A 25 -4.96 7.82 -9.02
C LYS A 25 -5.11 6.42 -9.62
N PRO A 26 -5.09 6.28 -10.96
CA PRO A 26 -4.98 4.95 -11.58
C PRO A 26 -3.78 4.18 -11.00
N GLY A 27 -3.99 2.95 -10.57
CA GLY A 27 -2.97 2.12 -9.92
C GLY A 27 -2.81 2.34 -8.40
N SER A 28 -3.50 3.31 -7.80
CA SER A 28 -3.54 3.45 -6.35
C SER A 28 -4.20 2.24 -5.69
N LEU A 29 -3.64 1.80 -4.55
CA LEU A 29 -4.25 0.79 -3.71
C LEU A 29 -5.31 1.42 -2.80
N VAL A 30 -6.40 0.69 -2.57
CA VAL A 30 -7.47 1.07 -1.66
C VAL A 30 -7.83 -0.12 -0.77
N GLU A 31 -8.23 0.16 0.46
CA GLU A 31 -8.80 -0.81 1.39
C GLU A 31 -10.32 -0.74 1.31
N GLU A 32 -10.95 -1.92 1.32
CA GLU A 32 -12.40 -2.09 1.46
C GLU A 32 -12.69 -2.62 2.86
N VAL A 33 -13.54 -1.91 3.61
CA VAL A 33 -13.90 -2.26 4.99
C VAL A 33 -15.41 -2.30 5.10
N GLU A 34 -15.94 -3.37 5.68
CA GLU A 34 -17.35 -3.49 6.04
C GLU A 34 -17.69 -2.49 7.16
N ALA A 35 -18.78 -1.76 6.98
CA ALA A 35 -19.31 -0.79 7.93
C ALA A 35 -20.82 -0.98 8.06
N ASP A 36 -21.41 -0.47 9.15
CA ASP A 36 -22.81 -0.70 9.50
C ASP A 36 -23.80 -0.36 8.37
N ASP A 37 -23.53 0.73 7.64
CA ASP A 37 -24.38 1.22 6.55
C ASP A 37 -23.80 0.98 5.14
N GLY A 38 -22.75 0.16 5.01
CA GLY A 38 -22.21 -0.22 3.70
C GLY A 38 -20.71 -0.45 3.65
N ILE A 39 -20.10 -0.14 2.50
CA ILE A 39 -18.68 -0.39 2.24
C ILE A 39 -17.90 0.92 2.31
N LEU A 40 -16.92 0.97 3.20
CA LEU A 40 -16.00 2.10 3.31
C LEU A 40 -14.73 1.82 2.50
N ILE A 41 -14.48 2.67 1.50
CA ILE A 41 -13.28 2.62 0.65
C ILE A 41 -12.30 3.70 1.11
N LYS A 42 -11.07 3.30 1.45
CA LYS A 42 -10.02 4.21 1.95
C LYS A 42 -8.77 4.08 1.09
N PRO A 43 -8.10 5.18 0.70
CA PRO A 43 -6.80 5.07 0.06
C PRO A 43 -5.80 4.44 1.03
N ILE A 44 -5.02 3.46 0.55
CA ILE A 44 -3.85 2.99 1.28
C ILE A 44 -2.75 4.00 0.99
N GLU A 45 -2.32 4.77 2.00
CA GLU A 45 -1.05 5.46 1.88
C GLU A 45 0.03 4.38 1.76
N PRO A 46 0.80 4.31 0.65
CA PRO A 46 2.00 3.50 0.62
C PRO A 46 2.89 4.08 1.69
N SER A 47 2.90 3.43 2.84
CA SER A 47 3.48 3.98 4.03
C SER A 47 4.98 3.94 3.85
N LEU A 48 5.54 5.03 3.31
CA LEU A 48 6.94 5.42 3.49
C LEU A 48 7.32 5.28 4.99
N LYS A 49 6.35 5.46 5.90
CA LYS A 49 6.44 5.11 7.32
C LYS A 49 6.66 3.61 7.59
N MET A 50 5.96 2.69 6.94
CA MET A 50 6.17 1.24 7.10
C MET A 50 7.52 0.82 6.54
N TRP A 51 7.94 1.37 5.38
CA TRP A 51 9.28 1.16 4.84
C TRP A 51 10.37 1.75 5.74
N LYS A 52 10.18 2.95 6.32
CA LYS A 52 11.08 3.52 7.33
C LYS A 52 11.16 2.66 8.59
N ASN A 53 10.02 2.22 9.13
CA ASN A 53 9.96 1.37 10.31
C ASN A 53 10.60 -0.01 10.05
N LEU A 54 10.40 -0.58 8.86
CA LEU A 54 11.08 -1.80 8.43
C LEU A 54 12.59 -1.58 8.36
N LYS A 55 13.03 -0.50 7.71
CA LYS A 55 14.46 -0.15 7.61
C LYS A 55 15.10 0.01 9.00
N GLU A 56 14.44 0.72 9.92
CA GLU A 56 14.95 0.88 11.31
C GLU A 56 14.98 -0.44 12.09
N LYS A 57 13.98 -1.31 11.93
CA LYS A 57 13.96 -2.62 12.59
C LYS A 57 15.06 -3.53 12.04
N VAL A 58 15.26 -3.52 10.74
CA VAL A 58 16.31 -4.31 10.08
C VAL A 58 17.68 -3.78 10.47
N SER A 59 17.91 -2.46 10.45
CA SER A 59 19.20 -1.88 10.82
C SER A 59 19.60 -2.15 12.27
N LYS A 60 18.63 -2.19 13.20
CA LYS A 60 18.90 -2.53 14.61
C LYS A 60 19.32 -3.99 14.83
N LYS A 61 18.82 -4.91 14.00
CA LYS A 61 19.15 -6.34 14.10
C LYS A 61 20.34 -6.73 13.24
N TRP A 62 20.71 -5.89 12.27
CA TRP A 62 21.83 -6.16 11.38
C TRP A 62 23.16 -5.95 12.11
N PRO A 63 24.10 -6.91 12.03
CA PRO A 63 25.43 -6.75 12.62
C PRO A 63 26.14 -5.54 12.01
N PRO A 64 26.63 -4.58 12.80
CA PRO A 64 27.25 -3.36 12.28
C PRO A 64 28.53 -3.65 11.49
N ASP A 65 29.18 -4.77 11.77
CA ASP A 65 30.49 -5.15 11.23
C ASP A 65 30.39 -5.85 9.87
N ILE A 66 29.17 -6.14 9.41
CA ILE A 66 28.91 -6.91 8.17
C ILE A 66 28.22 -6.01 7.15
N SER A 67 28.89 -5.78 6.02
CA SER A 67 28.27 -5.10 4.89
C SER A 67 27.17 -5.97 4.28
N SER A 68 25.97 -5.42 4.12
CA SER A 68 24.84 -6.10 3.49
C SER A 68 25.16 -6.57 2.07
N VAL A 69 26.03 -5.84 1.36
CA VAL A 69 26.46 -6.18 -0.01
C VAL A 69 27.40 -7.37 -0.01
N GLN A 70 28.34 -7.43 0.94
CA GLN A 70 29.28 -8.55 1.06
C GLN A 70 28.55 -9.84 1.44
N ALA A 71 27.60 -9.78 2.39
CA ALA A 71 26.80 -10.94 2.79
C ALA A 71 25.99 -11.53 1.62
N ILE A 72 25.40 -10.67 0.76
CA ILE A 72 24.65 -11.12 -0.42
C ILE A 72 25.59 -11.69 -1.50
N GLN A 73 26.80 -11.13 -1.64
CA GLN A 73 27.79 -11.65 -2.58
C GLN A 73 28.28 -13.03 -2.16
N GLU A 74 28.64 -13.21 -0.88
CA GLU A 74 29.05 -14.51 -0.33
C GLU A 74 27.98 -15.59 -0.53
N ASP A 75 26.72 -15.26 -0.25
CA ASP A 75 25.58 -16.19 -0.42
C ASP A 75 25.35 -16.59 -1.88
N ARG A 76 25.63 -15.70 -2.84
CA ARG A 76 25.52 -15.98 -4.29
C ARG A 76 26.67 -16.81 -4.85
N THR A 77 27.83 -16.74 -4.21
CA THR A 77 29.03 -17.51 -4.61
C THR A 77 29.12 -18.88 -3.93
N LYS A 78 28.17 -19.20 -3.05
CA LYS A 78 28.02 -20.51 -2.40
C LYS A 78 27.21 -21.46 -3.27
#